data_AF-A0A518BSG4-F1
#
_entry.id   AF-A0A518BSG4-F1
#
_cell.length_a   1.000
_cell.length_b   1.000
_cell.length_c   1.000
_cell.angle_alpha   90.00
_cell.angle_beta   90.00
_cell.angle_gamma   90.00
#
_symmetry.space_group_name_H-M   'P 1'
#
loop_
_entity.id
_entity.type
_entity.pdbx_description
1 polymer ?
#
loop_
_entity_poly.entity_id
_entity_poly.type
_entity_poly.pdbx_seq_one_letter_code
_entity_poly.pdbx_strand_id
1 'polypeptide(L)'
;MTTLARRPLRGALSAALAATAFASAVLSSSGLASAGSDRAELASVTWALSGSVATAAARQQETGTQEPQAQSFDLTHRAWTEILAEHLRGDRFDYRAVTKDPSALNAYLASLAAVTPKELAQWKESDRFAFFINAYNAYTVSLVASNLPLESIEDLSTEELPVWKRAFIPLGRHLEGAGELLSLDQLEHQILRPRFEDARVHVAVNCASVSCPPLRAEAFRGSELDEQLDDQMARFLADESRNRFDAITHTARLSKIFEWFAADFEREAGSVNAWLALHGPPQHRAWVAAATIVYLDYDWSLNAVPREDGTQR
;
A
#
# COMPACT_ATOMS: atom_id res chain seq x y z
N MET A 1 -44.53 17.88 -23.21
CA MET A 1 -44.75 19.25 -22.71
C MET A 1 -44.85 19.09 -21.21
N THR A 2 -43.84 19.45 -20.41
CA THR A 2 -43.52 20.83 -19.93
C THR A 2 -42.14 20.69 -19.24
N THR A 3 -41.02 21.12 -19.83
CA THR A 3 -40.36 22.44 -19.75
C THR A 3 -39.03 22.32 -19.00
N LEU A 4 -37.95 22.48 -19.78
CA LEU A 4 -36.58 22.69 -19.35
C LEU A 4 -36.42 23.98 -18.52
N ALA A 5 -35.57 23.94 -17.51
CA ALA A 5 -34.91 25.13 -16.97
C ALA A 5 -33.41 24.86 -16.79
N ARG A 6 -32.60 25.42 -17.69
CA ARG A 6 -31.15 25.63 -17.54
C ARG A 6 -30.91 26.93 -16.80
N ARG A 7 -29.91 27.00 -15.91
CA ARG A 7 -29.02 28.16 -15.65
C ARG A 7 -27.88 27.81 -14.66
N PRO A 8 -26.80 28.62 -14.52
CA PRO A 8 -25.49 28.32 -15.14
C PRO A 8 -24.29 28.18 -14.17
N LEU A 9 -23.13 27.90 -14.77
CA LEU A 9 -21.76 27.75 -14.25
C LEU A 9 -21.23 28.85 -13.30
N ARG A 10 -20.42 28.42 -12.32
CA ARG A 10 -19.23 29.03 -11.68
C ARG A 10 -18.77 28.03 -10.60
N GLY A 11 -17.52 27.70 -10.32
CA GLY A 11 -16.21 28.00 -10.87
C GLY A 11 -15.23 27.05 -10.16
N ALA A 12 -14.13 26.71 -10.82
CA ALA A 12 -13.07 25.88 -10.26
C ALA A 12 -12.44 26.55 -9.03
N LEU A 13 -12.19 25.77 -7.98
CA LEU A 13 -11.25 26.09 -6.92
C LEU A 13 -10.41 24.84 -6.66
N SER A 14 -9.21 24.87 -7.23
CA SER A 14 -8.09 24.00 -6.87
C SER A 14 -7.75 24.19 -5.40
N ALA A 15 -7.48 23.10 -4.69
CA ALA A 15 -6.72 23.12 -3.45
C ALA A 15 -5.59 22.09 -3.58
N ALA A 16 -4.44 22.58 -4.03
CA ALA A 16 -3.15 21.92 -3.97
C ALA A 16 -2.44 22.40 -2.70
N LEU A 17 -2.10 21.49 -1.80
CA LEU A 17 -1.14 21.57 -0.68
C LEU A 17 -1.16 20.15 -0.06
N ALA A 18 -0.10 19.39 0.11
CA ALA A 18 1.30 19.71 0.27
C ALA A 18 2.18 18.52 -0.13
N ALA A 19 3.27 18.78 -0.86
CA ALA A 19 4.43 17.91 -0.95
C ALA A 19 5.62 18.75 -1.43
N THR A 20 6.14 19.60 -0.55
CA THR A 20 7.41 20.31 -0.76
C THR A 20 8.32 20.04 0.42
N ALA A 21 9.17 19.04 0.27
CA ALA A 21 10.45 18.94 0.95
C ALA A 21 11.36 18.02 0.13
N PHE A 22 12.21 18.59 -0.71
CA PHE A 22 13.63 18.21 -0.78
C PHE A 22 14.42 19.34 -1.45
N ALA A 23 15.53 19.67 -0.81
CA ALA A 23 16.22 20.94 -0.90
C ALA A 23 17.23 21.04 -2.05
N SER A 24 17.54 22.30 -2.35
CA SER A 24 18.49 22.85 -3.32
C SER A 24 19.95 22.41 -3.16
N ALA A 25 20.68 22.41 -4.29
CA ALA A 25 21.96 23.10 -4.56
C ALA A 25 22.39 22.67 -5.99
N VAL A 26 22.91 23.49 -6.92
CA VAL A 26 24.10 24.37 -6.90
C VAL A 26 24.05 25.29 -8.15
N LEU A 27 24.48 26.55 -7.95
CA LEU A 27 25.12 27.57 -8.80
C LEU A 27 25.24 27.34 -10.34
N SER A 28 25.17 28.35 -11.23
CA SER A 28 25.71 29.72 -11.17
C SER A 28 24.96 30.65 -12.14
N SER A 29 24.77 31.90 -11.73
CA SER A 29 24.45 33.03 -12.59
C SER A 29 25.73 33.55 -13.28
N SER A 30 25.62 33.87 -14.57
CA SER A 30 26.58 34.75 -15.25
C SER A 30 25.80 35.84 -15.96
N GLY A 31 25.92 37.06 -15.44
CA GLY A 31 25.50 38.29 -16.06
C GLY A 31 26.52 39.39 -15.75
N LEU A 32 26.50 40.43 -16.58
CA LEU A 32 27.36 41.64 -16.64
C LEU A 32 28.55 41.49 -17.61
N ALA A 33 28.90 42.46 -18.45
CA ALA A 33 28.31 43.73 -18.85
C ALA A 33 29.11 44.27 -20.05
N SER A 34 28.53 45.28 -20.70
CA SER A 34 28.99 46.00 -21.88
C SER A 34 30.12 47.02 -21.68
N ALA A 35 30.76 47.33 -22.81
CA ALA A 35 31.25 48.65 -23.28
C ALA A 35 32.62 49.18 -22.81
N GLY A 36 33.44 49.54 -23.79
CA GLY A 36 34.66 50.34 -23.65
C GLY A 36 35.40 50.45 -24.98
N SER A 37 35.35 51.64 -25.58
CA SER A 37 35.89 52.04 -26.89
C SER A 37 37.42 52.12 -26.93
N ASP A 38 38.03 51.81 -28.08
CA ASP A 38 39.07 52.66 -28.67
C ASP A 38 39.25 52.41 -30.17
N ARG A 39 39.36 53.50 -30.92
CA ARG A 39 39.61 53.57 -32.37
C ARG A 39 41.11 53.64 -32.61
N ALA A 40 41.65 52.79 -33.48
CA ALA A 40 42.84 53.11 -34.27
C ALA A 40 42.94 52.25 -35.55
N GLU A 41 43.14 52.98 -36.64
CA GLU A 41 43.78 52.63 -37.92
C GLU A 41 43.21 51.55 -38.86
N LEU A 42 42.78 52.08 -40.02
CA LEU A 42 42.60 51.40 -41.29
C LEU A 42 43.97 51.01 -41.87
N ALA A 43 44.23 49.72 -42.01
CA ALA A 43 45.21 49.19 -42.95
C ALA A 43 44.50 48.23 -43.89
N SER A 44 44.32 48.68 -45.14
CA SER A 44 43.85 47.87 -46.24
C SER A 44 44.86 46.76 -46.56
N VAL A 45 44.49 45.51 -46.27
CA VAL A 45 45.23 44.34 -46.77
C VAL A 45 44.25 43.39 -47.46
N THR A 46 44.28 43.46 -48.79
CA THR A 46 43.65 42.48 -49.68
C THR A 46 44.42 41.17 -49.61
N TRP A 47 43.80 40.14 -49.02
CA TRP A 47 44.25 38.75 -49.12
C TRP A 47 43.32 37.96 -50.03
N ALA A 48 43.94 37.27 -50.98
CA ALA A 48 43.30 36.45 -52.00
C ALA A 48 42.52 35.27 -51.39
N LEU A 49 41.28 35.10 -51.84
CA LEU A 49 40.46 33.91 -51.60
C LEU A 49 41.12 32.70 -52.30
N SER A 50 41.81 31.86 -51.53
CA SER A 50 42.04 30.47 -51.91
C SER A 50 41.08 29.61 -51.12
N GLY A 51 39.98 29.21 -51.77
CA GLY A 51 39.01 28.27 -51.22
C GLY A 51 39.66 26.92 -50.98
N SER A 52 39.66 26.49 -49.74
CA SER A 52 39.78 25.08 -49.35
C SER A 52 38.61 24.79 -48.43
N VAL A 53 37.53 24.26 -49.00
CA VAL A 53 36.45 23.67 -48.22
C VAL A 53 36.98 22.34 -47.69
N ALA A 54 37.66 22.39 -46.54
CA ALA A 54 37.90 21.20 -45.76
C ALA A 54 36.57 20.81 -45.11
N THR A 55 35.88 19.83 -45.68
CA THR A 55 34.77 19.13 -45.03
C THR A 55 35.34 18.36 -43.83
N ALA A 56 35.43 19.03 -42.69
CA ALA A 56 35.57 18.36 -41.41
C ALA A 56 34.27 17.59 -41.17
N ALA A 57 34.27 16.30 -41.51
CA ALA A 57 33.22 15.38 -41.11
C ALA A 57 33.27 15.29 -39.58
N ALA A 58 32.43 16.09 -38.91
CA ALA A 58 32.17 15.95 -37.50
C ALA A 58 31.61 14.54 -37.28
N ARG A 59 32.44 13.62 -36.75
CA ARG A 59 31.95 12.40 -36.13
C ARG A 59 31.11 12.84 -34.94
N GLN A 60 29.80 12.83 -35.11
CA GLN A 60 28.91 12.77 -33.96
C GLN A 60 29.19 11.42 -33.28
N GLN A 61 29.90 11.48 -32.17
CA GLN A 61 29.81 10.41 -31.18
C GLN A 61 28.38 10.49 -30.65
N GLU A 62 27.54 9.57 -31.12
CA GLU A 62 26.30 9.23 -30.44
C GLU A 62 26.69 8.71 -29.05
N THR A 63 26.80 9.62 -28.08
CA THR A 63 26.69 9.26 -26.67
C THR A 63 25.27 8.79 -26.48
N GLY A 64 25.06 7.48 -26.65
CA GLY A 64 23.85 6.82 -26.24
C GLY A 64 23.68 7.06 -24.75
N THR A 65 22.84 8.03 -24.40
CA THR A 65 22.22 8.09 -23.08
C THR A 65 21.45 6.78 -22.93
N GLN A 66 22.07 5.79 -22.29
CA GLN A 66 21.34 4.67 -21.73
C GLN A 66 20.35 5.28 -20.76
N GLU A 67 19.07 5.26 -21.12
CA GLU A 67 18.00 5.51 -20.15
C GLU A 67 18.26 4.61 -18.93
N PRO A 68 18.18 5.13 -17.69
CA PRO A 68 18.32 4.30 -16.52
C PRO A 68 17.32 3.17 -16.64
N GLN A 69 17.78 1.92 -16.73
CA GLN A 69 16.89 0.78 -16.66
C GLN A 69 16.19 0.85 -15.30
N ALA A 70 14.89 1.16 -15.33
CA ALA A 70 14.07 1.09 -14.13
C ALA A 70 14.24 -0.31 -13.55
N GLN A 71 14.77 -0.38 -12.34
CA GLN A 71 14.94 -1.64 -11.64
C GLN A 71 13.56 -2.25 -11.44
N SER A 72 13.36 -3.49 -11.91
CA SER A 72 12.10 -4.21 -11.75
C SER A 72 11.76 -4.34 -10.27
N PHE A 73 10.47 -4.28 -9.92
CA PHE A 73 10.01 -4.44 -8.55
C PHE A 73 10.45 -5.79 -7.93
N ASP A 74 10.81 -5.78 -6.65
CA ASP A 74 11.16 -6.99 -5.90
C ASP A 74 9.90 -7.76 -5.49
N LEU A 75 9.52 -8.77 -6.28
CA LEU A 75 8.40 -9.68 -6.00
C LEU A 75 8.56 -10.50 -4.73
N THR A 76 9.76 -10.53 -4.11
CA THR A 76 9.97 -11.18 -2.82
C THR A 76 9.59 -10.30 -1.63
N HIS A 77 9.34 -9.00 -1.85
CA HIS A 77 8.99 -8.05 -0.80
C HIS A 77 9.99 -8.07 0.37
N ARG A 78 11.29 -8.20 0.08
CA ARG A 78 12.33 -8.37 1.09
C ARG A 78 12.36 -7.22 2.10
N ALA A 79 12.31 -5.98 1.60
CA ALA A 79 12.30 -4.80 2.45
C ALA A 79 11.13 -4.81 3.44
N TRP A 80 9.96 -5.29 3.04
CA TRP A 80 8.80 -5.42 3.93
C TRP A 80 8.98 -6.51 4.97
N THR A 81 9.54 -7.65 4.57
CA THR A 81 9.89 -8.73 5.50
C THR A 81 10.88 -8.26 6.57
N GLU A 82 11.88 -7.46 6.19
CA GLU A 82 12.85 -6.89 7.13
C GLU A 82 12.18 -5.94 8.14
N ILE A 83 11.29 -5.06 7.68
CA ILE A 83 10.50 -4.16 8.55
C ILE A 83 9.61 -4.95 9.51
N LEU A 84 8.92 -5.99 9.03
CA LEU A 84 8.09 -6.86 9.86
C LEU A 84 8.92 -7.58 10.92
N ALA A 85 10.04 -8.19 10.52
CA ALA A 85 10.94 -8.89 11.45
C ALA A 85 11.50 -7.95 12.52
N GLU A 86 11.82 -6.71 12.17
CA GLU A 86 12.38 -5.73 13.09
C GLU A 86 11.35 -5.21 14.10
N HIS A 87 10.09 -4.99 13.70
CA HIS A 87 9.11 -4.25 14.52
C HIS A 87 7.91 -5.07 15.02
N LEU A 88 7.71 -6.30 14.54
CA LEU A 88 6.64 -7.17 15.04
C LEU A 88 7.06 -7.89 16.31
N ARG A 89 6.20 -7.91 17.33
CA ARG A 89 6.38 -8.61 18.61
C ARG A 89 5.11 -9.40 18.92
N GLY A 90 5.11 -10.69 18.62
CA GLY A 90 3.89 -11.50 18.69
C GLY A 90 2.83 -10.97 17.71
N ASP A 91 1.65 -10.63 18.20
CA ASP A 91 0.56 -10.04 17.41
C ASP A 91 0.48 -8.50 17.52
N ARG A 92 1.57 -7.85 17.97
CA ARG A 92 1.68 -6.40 18.15
C ARG A 92 2.78 -5.80 17.30
N PHE A 93 2.55 -4.61 16.76
CA PHE A 93 3.51 -3.89 15.92
C PHE A 93 4.07 -2.66 16.64
N ASP A 94 5.39 -2.43 16.55
CA ASP A 94 6.04 -1.27 17.15
C ASP A 94 5.97 -0.04 16.24
N TYR A 95 4.78 0.57 16.17
CA TYR A 95 4.58 1.80 15.40
C TYR A 95 5.50 2.95 15.84
N ARG A 96 5.87 3.00 17.13
CA ARG A 96 6.72 4.08 17.68
C ARG A 96 8.15 3.99 17.15
N ALA A 97 8.69 2.78 17.00
CA ALA A 97 9.99 2.57 16.39
C ALA A 97 10.01 3.06 14.94
N VAL A 98 8.99 2.70 14.16
CA VAL A 98 8.84 3.13 12.76
C VAL A 98 8.65 4.64 12.63
N THR A 99 7.91 5.29 13.54
CA THR A 99 7.78 6.76 13.53
C THR A 99 9.12 7.47 13.79
N LYS A 100 10.02 6.87 14.59
CA LYS A 100 11.35 7.45 14.88
C LYS A 100 12.29 7.35 13.69
N ASP A 101 12.26 6.25 12.96
CA ASP A 101 13.01 6.06 11.72
C ASP A 101 12.12 5.47 10.62
N PRO A 102 11.40 6.32 9.86
CA PRO A 102 10.48 5.85 8.83
C PRO A 102 11.19 5.52 7.51
N SER A 103 12.52 5.61 7.44
CA SER A 103 13.26 5.56 6.17
C SER A 103 13.04 4.26 5.41
N ALA A 104 13.14 3.12 6.09
CA ALA A 104 12.92 1.80 5.50
C ALA A 104 11.48 1.63 4.98
N LEU A 105 10.49 2.01 5.80
CA LEU A 105 9.08 1.96 5.41
C LEU A 105 8.80 2.86 4.21
N ASN A 106 9.26 4.10 4.23
CA ASN A 106 9.06 5.05 3.13
C ASN A 106 9.70 4.57 1.82
N ALA A 107 10.89 3.97 1.88
CA ALA A 107 11.54 3.39 0.72
C ALA A 107 10.71 2.22 0.14
N TYR A 108 10.18 1.36 1.00
CA TYR A 108 9.32 0.26 0.56
C TYR A 108 7.99 0.78 -0.05
N LEU A 109 7.31 1.73 0.59
CA LEU A 109 6.09 2.34 0.06
C LEU A 109 6.33 3.04 -1.30
N ALA A 110 7.48 3.72 -1.44
CA ALA A 110 7.88 4.32 -2.71
C ALA A 110 8.08 3.26 -3.80
N SER A 111 8.65 2.09 -3.47
CA SER A 111 8.79 0.98 -4.43
C SER A 111 7.43 0.45 -4.89
N LEU A 112 6.46 0.30 -3.99
CA LEU A 112 5.08 -0.06 -4.34
C LEU A 112 4.44 1.01 -5.24
N ALA A 113 4.63 2.28 -4.87
CA ALA A 113 4.11 3.44 -5.59
C ALA A 113 4.81 3.70 -6.94
N ALA A 114 5.85 2.95 -7.30
CA ALA A 114 6.50 3.01 -8.61
C ALA A 114 5.95 1.98 -9.61
N VAL A 115 5.32 0.89 -9.14
CA VAL A 115 4.85 -0.20 -9.99
C VAL A 115 3.80 0.29 -10.98
N THR A 116 4.02 0.05 -12.28
CA THR A 116 3.09 0.52 -13.32
C THR A 116 2.00 -0.52 -13.63
N PRO A 117 0.84 -0.13 -14.17
CA PRO A 117 -0.17 -1.09 -14.63
C PRO A 117 0.38 -2.06 -15.68
N LYS A 118 1.30 -1.60 -16.54
CA LYS A 118 1.96 -2.43 -17.56
C LYS A 118 2.82 -3.51 -16.91
N GLU A 119 3.61 -3.16 -15.91
CA GLU A 119 4.44 -4.11 -15.16
C GLU A 119 3.56 -5.12 -14.39
N LEU A 120 2.57 -4.64 -13.65
CA LEU A 120 1.62 -5.48 -12.90
C LEU A 120 0.89 -6.49 -13.81
N ALA A 121 0.54 -6.10 -15.03
CA ALA A 121 -0.13 -6.97 -16.00
C ALA A 121 0.76 -8.15 -16.49
N GLN A 122 2.08 -8.06 -16.33
CA GLN A 122 3.00 -9.14 -16.70
C GLN A 122 3.20 -10.17 -15.60
N TRP A 123 2.79 -9.86 -14.36
CA TRP A 123 2.98 -10.75 -13.22
C TRP A 123 1.94 -11.86 -13.18
N LYS A 124 2.25 -12.95 -12.46
CA LYS A 124 1.26 -13.99 -12.17
C LYS A 124 0.18 -13.44 -11.24
N GLU A 125 -0.96 -14.11 -11.22
CA GLU A 125 -2.05 -13.72 -10.31
C GLU A 125 -1.64 -13.72 -8.84
N SER A 126 -0.90 -14.74 -8.41
CA SER A 126 -0.39 -14.83 -7.04
C SER A 126 0.58 -13.70 -6.69
N ASP A 127 1.43 -13.27 -7.64
CA ASP A 127 2.31 -12.11 -7.44
C ASP A 127 1.50 -10.81 -7.30
N ARG A 128 0.45 -10.61 -8.11
CA ARG A 128 -0.44 -9.46 -7.99
C ARG A 128 -1.22 -9.47 -6.68
N PHE A 129 -1.65 -10.64 -6.22
CA PHE A 129 -2.40 -10.78 -4.97
C PHE A 129 -1.50 -10.47 -3.78
N ALA A 130 -0.31 -11.09 -3.72
CA ALA A 130 0.71 -10.79 -2.72
C ALA A 130 1.05 -9.30 -2.69
N PHE A 131 1.23 -8.67 -3.86
CA PHE A 131 1.48 -7.24 -3.98
C PHE A 131 0.41 -6.38 -3.28
N PHE A 132 -0.87 -6.61 -3.58
CA PHE A 132 -1.95 -5.80 -3.00
C PHE A 132 -2.19 -6.09 -1.52
N ILE A 133 -1.99 -7.34 -1.05
CA ILE A 133 -2.05 -7.65 0.38
C ILE A 133 -0.94 -6.90 1.12
N ASN A 134 0.29 -7.00 0.65
CA ASN A 134 1.43 -6.33 1.27
C ASN A 134 1.30 -4.81 1.21
N ALA A 135 0.74 -4.27 0.12
CA ALA A 135 0.44 -2.85 0.01
C ALA A 135 -0.57 -2.41 1.08
N TYR A 136 -1.69 -3.13 1.23
CA TYR A 136 -2.67 -2.82 2.27
C TYR A 136 -2.00 -2.76 3.65
N ASN A 137 -1.28 -3.81 4.02
CA ASN A 137 -0.64 -3.91 5.34
C ASN A 137 0.37 -2.80 5.58
N ALA A 138 1.24 -2.51 4.61
CA ALA A 138 2.27 -1.48 4.75
C ALA A 138 1.68 -0.06 4.79
N TYR A 139 0.65 0.22 3.99
CA TYR A 139 -0.05 1.52 4.03
C TYR A 139 -0.88 1.69 5.30
N THR A 140 -1.47 0.62 5.86
CA THR A 140 -2.10 0.66 7.19
C THR A 140 -1.05 1.01 8.25
N VAL A 141 0.12 0.37 8.23
CA VAL A 141 1.20 0.70 9.16
C VAL A 141 1.65 2.15 9.01
N SER A 142 1.81 2.63 7.78
CA SER A 142 2.15 4.02 7.48
C SER A 142 1.11 4.99 8.03
N LEU A 143 -0.18 4.69 7.86
CA LEU A 143 -1.27 5.53 8.33
C LEU A 143 -1.23 5.66 9.85
N VAL A 144 -1.11 4.54 10.57
CA VAL A 144 -1.03 4.56 12.04
C VAL A 144 0.22 5.28 12.52
N ALA A 145 1.39 4.94 11.98
CA ALA A 145 2.67 5.51 12.42
C ALA A 145 2.74 7.04 12.20
N SER A 146 2.04 7.55 11.19
CA SER A 146 1.98 8.99 10.89
C SER A 146 1.00 9.77 11.78
N ASN A 147 0.19 9.09 12.59
CA ASN A 147 -0.86 9.70 13.40
C ASN A 147 -0.72 9.39 14.91
N LEU A 148 0.45 8.93 15.37
CA LEU A 148 0.70 8.74 16.81
C LEU A 148 0.77 10.08 17.57
N PRO A 149 0.36 10.15 18.85
CA PRO A 149 -0.25 9.07 19.64
C PRO A 149 -1.70 8.78 19.20
N LEU A 150 -2.08 7.50 19.20
CA LEU A 150 -3.37 7.01 18.70
C LEU A 150 -3.83 5.81 19.54
N GLU A 151 -5.09 5.80 20.01
CA GLU A 151 -5.65 4.69 20.81
C GLU A 151 -6.37 3.67 19.93
N SER A 152 -7.06 4.12 18.89
CA SER A 152 -7.71 3.28 17.88
C SER A 152 -7.52 3.90 16.50
N ILE A 153 -7.40 3.05 15.47
CA ILE A 153 -7.44 3.54 14.08
C ILE A 153 -8.78 4.22 13.75
N GLU A 154 -9.86 3.86 14.46
CA GLU A 154 -11.17 4.48 14.30
C GLU A 154 -11.18 5.95 14.71
N ASP A 155 -10.28 6.37 15.60
CA ASP A 155 -10.14 7.77 16.04
C ASP A 155 -9.72 8.70 14.88
N LEU A 156 -9.24 8.13 13.76
CA LEU A 156 -8.93 8.86 12.54
C LEU A 156 -10.16 9.09 11.64
N SER A 157 -11.34 8.60 12.04
CA SER A 157 -12.60 8.83 11.33
C SER A 157 -13.22 10.16 11.72
N THR A 158 -13.95 10.78 10.80
CA THR A 158 -14.90 11.86 11.11
C THR A 158 -16.33 11.37 10.92
N GLU A 159 -17.33 12.15 11.37
CA GLU A 159 -18.74 11.80 11.19
C GLU A 159 -19.10 11.58 9.71
N GLU A 160 -18.47 12.34 8.81
CA GLU A 160 -18.72 12.27 7.36
C GLU A 160 -17.77 11.33 6.62
N LEU A 161 -16.60 11.02 7.17
CA LEU A 161 -15.55 10.29 6.49
C LEU A 161 -14.90 9.22 7.38
N PRO A 162 -15.34 7.95 7.27
CA PRO A 162 -14.68 6.83 7.93
C PRO A 162 -13.21 6.71 7.51
N VAL A 163 -12.33 6.33 8.44
CA VAL A 163 -10.88 6.18 8.19
C VAL A 163 -10.58 5.32 6.96
N TRP A 164 -11.30 4.22 6.78
CA TRP A 164 -11.13 3.28 5.68
C TRP A 164 -11.39 3.90 4.30
N LYS A 165 -12.22 4.95 4.24
CA LYS A 165 -12.59 5.65 3.00
C LYS A 165 -11.70 6.86 2.68
N ARG A 166 -10.75 7.19 3.56
CA ARG A 166 -9.78 8.26 3.30
C ARG A 166 -8.82 7.81 2.20
N ALA A 167 -8.71 8.58 1.12
CA ALA A 167 -7.77 8.29 0.04
C ALA A 167 -6.38 8.87 0.35
N PHE A 168 -5.36 8.00 0.43
CA PHE A 168 -3.96 8.38 0.71
C PHE A 168 -2.92 7.46 0.05
N ILE A 169 -3.36 6.37 -0.58
CA ILE A 169 -2.49 5.32 -1.13
C ILE A 169 -2.22 5.63 -2.61
N PRO A 170 -0.98 5.93 -3.04
CA PRO A 170 -0.65 6.32 -4.43
C PRO A 170 -0.64 5.15 -5.42
N LEU A 171 -1.69 4.35 -5.41
CA LEU A 171 -1.92 3.19 -6.28
C LEU A 171 -3.18 3.36 -7.16
N GLY A 172 -3.69 4.59 -7.27
CA GLY A 172 -4.93 4.90 -8.00
C GLY A 172 -4.97 4.39 -9.44
N ARG A 173 -3.83 4.46 -10.13
CA ARG A 173 -3.64 3.96 -11.50
C ARG A 173 -3.91 2.45 -11.69
N HIS A 174 -4.05 1.69 -10.61
CA HIS A 174 -4.36 0.26 -10.65
C HIS A 174 -5.86 -0.04 -10.52
N LEU A 175 -6.71 0.98 -10.41
CA LEU A 175 -8.17 0.86 -10.32
C LEU A 175 -8.83 1.83 -11.31
N GLU A 176 -9.57 1.29 -12.27
CA GLU A 176 -10.29 2.09 -13.25
C GLU A 176 -11.33 2.99 -12.56
N GLY A 177 -11.40 4.25 -12.96
CA GLY A 177 -12.33 5.24 -12.38
C GLY A 177 -11.90 5.78 -11.01
N ALA A 178 -10.80 5.32 -10.43
CA ALA A 178 -10.23 5.92 -9.24
C ALA A 178 -9.45 7.21 -9.56
N GLY A 179 -9.28 8.06 -8.54
CA GLY A 179 -8.34 9.18 -8.60
C GLY A 179 -6.88 8.70 -8.51
N GLU A 180 -5.93 9.62 -8.30
CA GLU A 180 -4.51 9.27 -8.12
C GLU A 180 -4.26 8.43 -6.85
N LEU A 181 -5.10 8.63 -5.83
CA LEU A 181 -5.02 7.98 -4.53
C LEU A 181 -6.18 7.01 -4.33
N LEU A 182 -5.88 5.87 -3.69
CA LEU A 182 -6.84 4.91 -3.19
C LEU A 182 -7.01 5.06 -1.68
N SER A 183 -8.16 4.62 -1.18
CA SER A 183 -8.38 4.33 0.23
C SER A 183 -8.11 2.85 0.55
N LEU A 184 -8.01 2.50 1.85
CA LEU A 184 -7.94 1.11 2.29
C LEU A 184 -9.20 0.34 1.86
N ASP A 185 -10.37 0.97 1.96
CA ASP A 185 -11.65 0.43 1.49
C ASP A 185 -11.61 0.09 0.00
N GLN A 186 -11.10 0.99 -0.86
CA GLN A 186 -10.97 0.71 -2.30
C GLN A 186 -9.98 -0.42 -2.58
N LEU A 187 -8.84 -0.43 -1.89
CA LEU A 187 -7.83 -1.48 -2.05
C LEU A 187 -8.39 -2.86 -1.68
N GLU A 188 -9.22 -2.93 -0.64
CA GLU A 188 -9.83 -4.19 -0.20
C GLU A 188 -11.05 -4.57 -1.05
N HIS A 189 -12.03 -3.67 -1.16
CA HIS A 189 -13.36 -3.96 -1.70
C HIS A 189 -13.45 -3.84 -3.22
N GLN A 190 -12.53 -3.12 -3.87
CA GLN A 190 -12.55 -2.90 -5.32
C GLN A 190 -11.34 -3.51 -6.05
N ILE A 191 -10.32 -3.95 -5.31
CA ILE A 191 -9.17 -4.66 -5.85
C ILE A 191 -9.09 -6.07 -5.28
N LEU A 192 -8.80 -6.22 -3.99
CA LEU A 192 -8.47 -7.53 -3.42
C LEU A 192 -9.63 -8.53 -3.51
N ARG A 193 -10.78 -8.19 -2.92
CA ARG A 193 -11.95 -9.08 -2.85
C ARG A 193 -12.49 -9.48 -4.24
N PRO A 194 -12.78 -8.53 -5.17
CA PRO A 194 -13.39 -8.89 -6.44
C PRO A 194 -12.41 -9.45 -7.49
N ARG A 195 -11.10 -9.25 -7.37
CA ARG A 195 -10.15 -9.74 -8.39
C ARG A 195 -9.58 -11.11 -8.08
N PHE A 196 -9.47 -11.47 -6.80
CA PHE A 196 -8.86 -12.73 -6.38
C PHE A 196 -9.88 -13.71 -5.79
N GLU A 197 -11.04 -13.22 -5.35
CA GLU A 197 -12.18 -14.03 -4.88
C GLU A 197 -11.82 -15.08 -3.80
N ASP A 198 -10.79 -14.81 -3.00
CA ASP A 198 -10.25 -15.70 -1.95
C ASP A 198 -10.55 -15.13 -0.56
N ALA A 199 -11.39 -15.83 0.21
CA ALA A 199 -11.85 -15.44 1.54
C ALA A 199 -10.74 -15.42 2.58
N ARG A 200 -9.58 -16.08 2.32
CA ARG A 200 -8.40 -15.98 3.17
C ARG A 200 -7.78 -14.58 3.14
N VAL A 201 -8.20 -13.70 2.22
CA VAL A 201 -7.80 -12.28 2.25
C VAL A 201 -8.16 -11.60 3.56
N HIS A 202 -9.28 -11.98 4.19
CA HIS A 202 -9.77 -11.40 5.45
C HIS A 202 -8.89 -11.70 6.66
N VAL A 203 -7.98 -12.68 6.53
CA VAL A 203 -6.93 -12.95 7.52
C VAL A 203 -5.53 -12.55 7.03
N ALA A 204 -5.45 -12.07 5.79
CA ALA A 204 -4.23 -11.61 5.14
C ALA A 204 -3.97 -10.12 5.35
N VAL A 205 -5.04 -9.35 5.49
CA VAL A 205 -4.99 -7.90 5.74
C VAL A 205 -5.17 -7.59 7.22
N ASN A 206 -4.38 -6.64 7.74
CA ASN A 206 -4.44 -6.18 9.11
C ASN A 206 -4.83 -4.71 9.15
N CYS A 207 -5.91 -4.43 9.87
CA CYS A 207 -6.53 -3.13 10.07
C CYS A 207 -5.98 -2.38 11.31
N ALA A 208 -4.84 -2.81 11.85
CA ALA A 208 -4.18 -2.27 13.05
C ALA A 208 -4.97 -2.35 14.37
N SER A 209 -6.05 -3.14 14.47
CA SER A 209 -6.75 -3.35 15.74
C SER A 209 -6.31 -4.63 16.46
N VAL A 210 -6.55 -4.70 17.77
CA VAL A 210 -6.30 -5.89 18.61
C VAL A 210 -7.07 -7.08 18.10
N SER A 211 -8.35 -6.94 17.73
CA SER A 211 -9.13 -8.08 17.22
C SER A 211 -8.86 -8.45 15.76
N CYS A 212 -8.06 -7.64 15.05
CA CYS A 212 -7.67 -7.94 13.68
C CYS A 212 -6.78 -9.21 13.63
N PRO A 213 -6.75 -9.92 12.49
CA PRO A 213 -5.83 -11.03 12.28
C PRO A 213 -4.39 -10.52 12.43
N PRO A 214 -3.50 -11.24 13.12
CA PRO A 214 -2.14 -10.76 13.33
C PRO A 214 -1.40 -10.56 12.00
N LEU A 215 -0.51 -9.57 11.92
CA LEU A 215 0.43 -9.50 10.81
C LEU A 215 1.31 -10.76 10.79
N ARG A 216 1.68 -11.20 9.59
CA ARG A 216 2.71 -12.23 9.40
C ARG A 216 4.07 -11.65 9.74
N ALA A 217 5.00 -12.50 10.19
CA ALA A 217 6.39 -12.08 10.45
C ALA A 217 7.17 -11.82 9.14
N GLU A 218 6.64 -12.32 8.02
CA GLU A 218 7.17 -12.18 6.68
C GLU A 218 6.14 -11.63 5.70
N ALA A 219 6.62 -11.02 4.63
CA ALA A 219 5.76 -10.56 3.54
C ALA A 219 5.15 -11.74 2.79
N PHE A 220 3.99 -11.51 2.19
CA PHE A 220 3.43 -12.43 1.22
C PHE A 220 4.24 -12.47 -0.06
N ARG A 221 4.41 -13.65 -0.64
CA ARG A 221 5.18 -13.85 -1.87
C ARG A 221 4.36 -14.70 -2.83
N GLY A 222 4.27 -14.30 -4.09
CA GLY A 222 3.43 -15.01 -5.07
C GLY A 222 3.86 -16.47 -5.32
N SER A 223 5.12 -16.82 -5.02
CA SER A 223 5.63 -18.20 -5.09
C SER A 223 5.15 -19.12 -3.96
N GLU A 224 4.72 -18.56 -2.83
CA GLU A 224 4.34 -19.28 -1.61
C GLU A 224 2.95 -18.87 -1.10
N LEU A 225 2.25 -18.03 -1.86
CA LEU A 225 1.06 -17.31 -1.39
C LEU A 225 -0.02 -18.24 -0.84
N ASP A 226 -0.30 -19.33 -1.53
CA ASP A 226 -1.35 -20.27 -1.14
C ASP A 226 -1.05 -20.92 0.21
N GLU A 227 0.18 -21.42 0.39
CA GLU A 227 0.66 -21.98 1.65
C GLU A 227 0.63 -20.94 2.78
N GLN A 228 1.05 -19.69 2.48
CA GLN A 228 1.02 -18.60 3.45
C GLN A 228 -0.42 -18.20 3.84
N LEU A 229 -1.37 -18.22 2.92
CA LEU A 229 -2.78 -17.93 3.17
C LEU A 229 -3.43 -19.02 4.02
N ASP A 230 -3.17 -20.29 3.71
CA ASP A 230 -3.67 -21.43 4.48
C ASP A 230 -3.12 -21.45 5.91
N ASP A 231 -1.80 -21.29 6.06
CA ASP A 231 -1.15 -21.29 7.36
C ASP A 231 -1.73 -20.20 8.27
N GLN A 232 -1.95 -19.00 7.75
CA GLN A 232 -2.55 -17.93 8.55
C GLN A 232 -4.02 -18.17 8.87
N MET A 233 -4.82 -18.68 7.93
CA MET A 233 -6.21 -19.02 8.23
C MET A 233 -6.27 -20.03 9.37
N ALA A 234 -5.40 -21.04 9.32
CA ALA A 234 -5.27 -22.03 10.39
C ALA A 234 -4.83 -21.37 11.72
N ARG A 235 -3.82 -20.50 11.72
CA ARG A 235 -3.36 -19.77 12.91
C ARG A 235 -4.45 -18.87 13.50
N PHE A 236 -5.16 -18.14 12.65
CA PHE A 236 -6.26 -17.25 13.07
C PHE A 236 -7.39 -18.05 13.70
N LEU A 237 -7.82 -19.15 13.06
CA LEU A 237 -8.85 -20.03 13.61
C LEU A 237 -8.42 -20.72 14.92
N ALA A 238 -7.12 -20.97 15.11
CA ALA A 238 -6.58 -21.55 16.34
C ALA A 238 -6.38 -20.53 17.48
N ASP A 239 -6.50 -19.23 17.21
CA ASP A 239 -6.27 -18.19 18.20
C ASP A 239 -7.46 -18.04 19.16
N GLU A 240 -7.30 -18.52 20.41
CA GLU A 240 -8.34 -18.49 21.45
C GLU A 240 -8.80 -17.08 21.88
N SER A 241 -8.02 -16.04 21.57
CA SER A 241 -8.44 -14.66 21.80
C SER A 241 -9.48 -14.20 20.77
N ARG A 242 -9.49 -14.82 19.58
CA ARG A 242 -10.32 -14.42 18.43
C ARG A 242 -11.35 -15.49 18.03
N ASN A 243 -11.14 -16.76 18.39
CA ASN A 243 -12.01 -17.88 18.05
C ASN A 243 -11.98 -18.95 19.17
N ARG A 244 -13.13 -19.43 19.64
CA ARG A 244 -13.23 -20.44 20.70
C ARG A 244 -14.24 -21.52 20.34
N PHE A 245 -13.84 -22.78 20.44
CA PHE A 245 -14.66 -23.92 20.07
C PHE A 245 -15.03 -24.75 21.30
N ASP A 246 -16.32 -24.82 21.62
CA ASP A 246 -16.85 -25.58 22.74
C ASP A 246 -17.66 -26.78 22.22
N ALA A 247 -17.04 -27.96 22.29
CA ALA A 247 -17.65 -29.21 21.84
C ALA A 247 -18.75 -29.72 22.79
N ILE A 248 -18.79 -29.29 24.06
CA ILE A 248 -19.80 -29.72 25.03
C ILE A 248 -21.12 -29.03 24.71
N THR A 249 -21.06 -27.73 24.43
CA THR A 249 -22.25 -26.92 24.08
C THR A 249 -22.49 -26.83 22.58
N HIS A 250 -21.66 -27.47 21.74
CA HIS A 250 -21.68 -27.36 20.27
C HIS A 250 -21.70 -25.90 19.79
N THR A 251 -20.90 -25.05 20.42
CA THR A 251 -20.86 -23.61 20.13
C THR A 251 -19.49 -23.20 19.61
N ALA A 252 -19.45 -22.56 18.44
CA ALA A 252 -18.28 -21.88 17.90
C ALA A 252 -18.42 -20.38 18.13
N ARG A 253 -17.56 -19.81 18.99
CA ARG A 253 -17.49 -18.37 19.21
C ARG A 253 -16.43 -17.80 18.29
N LEU A 254 -16.78 -16.92 17.38
CA LEU A 254 -15.92 -16.51 16.27
C LEU A 254 -15.68 -15.01 16.24
N SER A 255 -14.57 -14.59 15.63
CA SER A 255 -14.33 -13.19 15.31
C SER A 255 -15.45 -12.62 14.43
N LYS A 256 -15.77 -11.32 14.59
CA LYS A 256 -16.74 -10.60 13.74
C LYS A 256 -16.38 -10.60 12.26
N ILE A 257 -15.14 -10.93 11.89
CA ILE A 257 -14.73 -11.09 10.49
C ILE A 257 -15.60 -12.14 9.77
N PHE A 258 -15.97 -13.22 10.46
CA PHE A 258 -16.87 -14.23 9.90
C PHE A 258 -18.33 -13.74 9.77
N GLU A 259 -18.71 -12.69 10.50
CA GLU A 259 -20.02 -12.03 10.38
C GLU A 259 -20.01 -11.01 9.24
N TRP A 260 -19.07 -10.06 9.27
CA TRP A 260 -18.99 -8.95 8.32
C TRP A 260 -18.74 -9.41 6.89
N PHE A 261 -17.95 -10.47 6.73
CA PHE A 261 -17.56 -11.01 5.44
C PHE A 261 -18.13 -12.42 5.18
N ALA A 262 -19.22 -12.79 5.85
CA ALA A 262 -19.88 -14.09 5.71
C ALA A 262 -20.07 -14.50 4.24
N ALA A 263 -20.48 -13.56 3.39
CA ALA A 263 -20.72 -13.79 1.96
C ALA A 263 -19.48 -14.32 1.21
N ASP A 264 -18.27 -13.93 1.60
CA ASP A 264 -17.05 -14.41 0.95
C ASP A 264 -16.74 -15.86 1.35
N PHE A 265 -16.89 -16.20 2.64
CA PHE A 265 -16.75 -17.57 3.13
C PHE A 265 -17.86 -18.50 2.59
N GLU A 266 -19.09 -17.99 2.50
CA GLU A 266 -20.25 -18.68 1.94
C GLU A 266 -20.09 -18.96 0.45
N ARG A 267 -19.49 -18.05 -0.32
CA ARG A 267 -19.20 -18.27 -1.75
C ARG A 267 -18.32 -19.51 -1.96
N GLU A 268 -17.32 -19.71 -1.12
CA GLU A 268 -16.34 -20.78 -1.30
C GLU A 268 -16.74 -22.10 -0.64
N ALA A 269 -17.39 -22.05 0.53
CA ALA A 269 -17.72 -23.26 1.31
C ALA A 269 -19.22 -23.54 1.46
N GLY A 270 -20.10 -22.62 1.03
CA GLY A 270 -21.56 -22.73 1.14
C GLY A 270 -22.14 -22.29 2.50
N SER A 271 -21.33 -22.21 3.56
CA SER A 271 -21.67 -21.58 4.84
C SER A 271 -20.41 -21.31 5.67
N VAL A 272 -20.49 -20.42 6.66
CA VAL A 272 -19.42 -20.25 7.65
C VAL A 272 -19.14 -21.56 8.40
N ASN A 273 -20.17 -22.33 8.76
CA ASN A 273 -20.00 -23.65 9.39
C ASN A 273 -19.22 -24.64 8.50
N ALA A 274 -19.53 -24.66 7.20
CA ALA A 274 -18.81 -25.49 6.24
C ALA A 274 -17.37 -25.02 6.05
N TRP A 275 -17.11 -23.71 6.05
CA TRP A 275 -15.75 -23.16 6.06
C TRP A 275 -14.95 -23.66 7.27
N LEU A 276 -15.55 -23.62 8.47
CA LEU A 276 -14.92 -24.16 9.69
C LEU A 276 -14.68 -25.67 9.61
N ALA A 277 -15.57 -26.43 8.97
CA ALA A 277 -15.37 -27.86 8.78
C ALA A 277 -14.19 -28.18 7.85
N LEU A 278 -13.88 -27.29 6.89
CA LEU A 278 -12.76 -27.42 5.97
C LEU A 278 -11.44 -26.91 6.58
N HIS A 279 -11.45 -25.70 7.17
CA HIS A 279 -10.25 -24.96 7.55
C HIS A 279 -10.02 -24.86 9.06
N GLY A 280 -11.03 -25.14 9.89
CA GLY A 280 -10.94 -25.05 11.35
C GLY A 280 -9.94 -26.04 11.97
N PRO A 281 -9.67 -25.96 13.29
CA PRO A 281 -8.75 -26.89 13.94
C PRO A 281 -9.24 -28.35 13.79
N PRO A 282 -8.36 -29.31 13.44
CA PRO A 282 -8.77 -30.67 13.08
C PRO A 282 -9.69 -31.36 14.10
N GLN A 283 -9.46 -31.13 15.40
CA GLN A 283 -10.25 -31.71 16.48
C GLN A 283 -11.70 -31.18 16.55
N HIS A 284 -12.02 -30.08 15.88
CA HIS A 284 -13.36 -29.48 15.89
C HIS A 284 -14.14 -29.71 14.59
N ARG A 285 -13.46 -30.03 13.48
CA ARG A 285 -14.04 -30.14 12.13
C ARG A 285 -15.28 -31.03 12.05
N ALA A 286 -15.30 -32.14 12.80
CA ALA A 286 -16.39 -33.11 12.75
C ALA A 286 -17.74 -32.57 13.24
N TRP A 287 -17.76 -31.61 14.16
CA TRP A 287 -19.00 -31.11 14.76
C TRP A 287 -19.32 -29.65 14.41
N VAL A 288 -18.32 -28.86 13.98
CA VAL A 288 -18.54 -27.43 13.64
C VAL A 288 -19.48 -27.23 12.47
N ALA A 289 -19.68 -28.24 11.61
CA ALA A 289 -20.66 -28.21 10.54
C ALA A 289 -22.12 -27.97 11.03
N ALA A 290 -22.42 -28.34 12.29
CA ALA A 290 -23.73 -28.16 12.92
C ALA A 290 -23.67 -27.25 14.17
N ALA A 291 -22.55 -26.58 14.40
CA ALA A 291 -22.37 -25.73 15.58
C ALA A 291 -23.27 -24.49 15.55
N THR A 292 -23.71 -24.08 16.74
CA THR A 292 -24.24 -22.72 16.92
C THR A 292 -23.09 -21.73 16.83
N ILE A 293 -23.19 -20.75 15.94
CA ILE A 293 -22.21 -19.67 15.82
C ILE A 293 -22.63 -18.50 16.70
N VAL A 294 -21.69 -17.98 17.49
CA VAL A 294 -21.83 -16.75 18.26
C VAL A 294 -20.65 -15.84 17.93
N TYR A 295 -20.89 -14.58 17.59
CA TYR A 295 -19.80 -13.66 17.29
C TYR A 295 -19.30 -12.96 18.56
N LEU A 296 -17.98 -12.85 18.68
CA LEU A 296 -17.31 -12.14 19.77
C LEU A 296 -17.39 -10.63 19.54
N ASP A 297 -17.22 -9.85 20.61
CA ASP A 297 -17.00 -8.41 20.47
C ASP A 297 -15.66 -8.13 19.78
N TYR A 298 -15.60 -7.01 19.06
CA TYR A 298 -14.41 -6.61 18.31
C TYR A 298 -13.72 -5.44 19.00
N ASP A 299 -12.52 -5.72 19.51
CA ASP A 299 -11.64 -4.74 20.14
C ASP A 299 -10.88 -3.95 19.07
N TRP A 300 -11.28 -2.68 18.93
CA TRP A 300 -10.70 -1.71 18.01
C TRP A 300 -9.46 -1.00 18.54
N SER A 301 -9.07 -1.21 19.80
CA SER A 301 -7.84 -0.65 20.33
C SER A 301 -6.65 -1.05 19.46
N LEU A 302 -5.69 -0.14 19.34
CA LEU A 302 -4.55 -0.29 18.45
C LEU A 302 -3.70 -1.50 18.85
N ASN A 303 -3.29 -2.32 17.87
CA ASN A 303 -2.38 -3.45 18.08
C ASN A 303 -0.91 -3.01 18.25
N ALA A 304 -0.67 -1.96 19.04
CA ALA A 304 0.68 -1.46 19.29
C ALA A 304 1.41 -2.27 20.37
N VAL A 305 2.74 -2.37 20.26
CA VAL A 305 3.57 -2.88 21.36
C VAL A 305 3.36 -1.98 22.60
N PRO A 306 3.01 -2.55 23.77
CA PRO A 306 2.85 -1.78 25.01
C PRO A 306 4.13 -1.00 25.36
N ARG A 307 3.99 0.10 26.10
CA ARG A 307 5.16 0.82 26.62
C ARG A 307 5.82 0.04 27.74
N GLU A 308 7.12 0.25 27.95
CA GLU A 308 7.86 -0.33 29.08
C GLU A 308 7.30 0.09 30.44
N ASP A 309 6.60 1.23 30.50
CA ASP A 309 5.89 1.71 31.70
C ASP A 309 4.49 1.08 31.89
N GLY A 310 4.09 0.16 31.02
CA GLY A 310 2.80 -0.54 31.06
C GLY A 310 1.60 0.31 30.65
N THR A 311 1.79 1.58 30.26
CA THR A 311 0.70 2.43 29.77
C THR A 311 0.53 2.29 28.26
N GLN A 312 -0.71 2.40 27.78
CA GLN A 312 -1.01 2.50 26.34
C GLN A 312 -0.89 3.94 25.79
N ARG A 313 -0.42 4.91 26.60
CA ARG A 313 -0.43 6.36 26.29
C ARG A 313 0.87 6.88 25.68
#